data_AF-A0A2G9T9S2-F1
#
_entry.id   AF-A0A2G9T9S2-F1
#
_cell.length_a   1.000
_cell.length_b   1.000
_cell.length_c   1.000
_cell.angle_alpha   90.00
_cell.angle_beta   90.00
_cell.angle_gamma   90.00
#
_symmetry.space_group_name_H-M   'P 1'
#
loop_
_entity.id
_entity.type
_entity.pdbx_description
1 polymer ?
#
loop_
_entity_poly.entity_id
_entity_poly.type
_entity_poly.pdbx_seq_one_letter_code
_entity_poly.pdbx_strand_id
1 'polypeptide(L)'
;MAVSFGRVAVVRRLLQLGASPVIRDRTNSTCLHLAARACAPNMVAALLEKEEMRQEVDALDDENRTALMLVAMYDMVDTKIAQMLCDAGAKVNCDGDNVSNSMHG
;
A
#
# COMPACT_ATOMS: atom_id res chain seq x y z
N MET A 1 -17.99 -3.89 -5.17
CA MET A 1 -17.88 -2.76 -4.22
C MET A 1 -17.81 -3.14 -2.74
N ALA A 2 -18.23 -4.32 -2.25
CA ALA A 2 -18.25 -4.62 -0.80
C ALA A 2 -16.93 -5.12 -0.19
N VAL A 3 -16.01 -5.65 -1.01
CA VAL A 3 -14.79 -6.32 -0.52
C VAL A 3 -13.77 -5.34 0.09
N SER A 4 -13.74 -4.09 -0.39
CA SER A 4 -12.77 -3.09 0.07
C SER A 4 -13.01 -2.68 1.54
N PHE A 5 -14.27 -2.47 1.94
CA PHE A 5 -14.60 -2.11 3.33
C PHE A 5 -14.39 -3.26 4.31
N GLY A 6 -14.68 -4.50 3.90
CA GLY A 6 -14.47 -5.69 4.73
C GLY A 6 -12.99 -5.90 5.05
N ARG A 7 -12.09 -5.72 4.06
CA ARG A 7 -10.65 -5.88 4.27
C ARG A 7 -10.06 -4.79 5.16
N VAL A 8 -10.55 -3.55 5.05
CA VAL A 8 -10.17 -2.43 5.93
C VAL A 8 -10.44 -2.75 7.40
N ALA A 9 -11.65 -3.24 7.71
CA ALA A 9 -12.01 -3.61 9.07
C ALA A 9 -11.17 -4.79 9.60
N VAL A 10 -10.88 -5.76 8.73
CA VAL A 10 -10.04 -6.93 9.07
C VAL A 10 -8.61 -6.51 9.38
N VAL A 11 -7.97 -5.68 8.53
CA VAL A 11 -6.62 -5.18 8.77
C VAL A 11 -6.57 -4.38 10.08
N ARG A 12 -7.56 -3.52 10.35
CA ARG A 12 -7.62 -2.75 11.60
C ARG A 12 -7.75 -3.65 12.83
N ARG A 13 -8.55 -4.72 12.75
CA ARG A 13 -8.68 -5.73 13.80
C ARG A 13 -7.39 -6.52 14.01
N LEU A 14 -6.72 -6.91 12.93
CA LEU A 14 -5.45 -7.64 12.99
C LEU A 14 -4.36 -6.78 13.65
N LEU A 15 -4.27 -5.50 13.28
CA LEU A 15 -3.36 -4.55 13.93
C LEU A 15 -3.63 -4.40 15.42
N GLN A 16 -4.91 -4.32 15.83
CA GLN A 16 -5.29 -4.26 17.25
C GLN A 16 -4.94 -5.53 18.01
N LEU A 17 -4.90 -6.69 17.35
CA LEU A 17 -4.53 -7.97 17.94
C LEU A 17 -3.01 -8.18 18.01
N GLY A 18 -2.20 -7.18 17.62
CA GLY A 18 -0.75 -7.30 17.57
C GLY A 18 -0.28 -8.21 16.44
N ALA A 19 -1.11 -8.46 15.42
CA ALA A 19 -0.67 -9.15 14.23
C ALA A 19 0.42 -8.31 13.55
N SER A 20 1.46 -8.99 13.07
CA SER A 20 2.53 -8.32 12.34
C SER A 20 1.92 -7.56 11.16
N PRO A 21 2.16 -6.25 11.04
CA PRO A 21 1.49 -5.44 10.02
C PRO A 21 2.01 -5.75 8.61
N VAL A 22 3.15 -6.46 8.53
CA VAL A 22 3.88 -6.86 7.31
C VAL A 22 3.24 -8.04 6.58
N ILE A 23 2.05 -8.49 6.99
CA ILE A 23 1.36 -9.58 6.33
C ILE A 23 1.06 -9.21 4.88
N ARG A 24 1.37 -10.15 3.98
CA ARG A 24 1.07 -10.08 2.56
C ARG A 24 -0.18 -10.90 2.25
N ASP A 25 -1.08 -10.34 1.45
CA ASP A 25 -2.22 -11.08 0.90
C ASP A 25 -1.74 -12.02 -0.23
N ARG A 26 -2.67 -12.76 -0.83
CA ARG A 26 -2.40 -13.70 -1.94
C ARG A 26 -1.74 -13.09 -3.17
N THR A 27 -1.72 -11.76 -3.29
CA THR A 27 -1.13 -10.99 -4.38
C THR A 27 0.20 -10.35 -3.99
N ASN A 28 0.86 -10.86 -2.94
CA ASN A 28 1.98 -10.22 -2.22
C ASN A 28 1.71 -8.79 -1.70
N SER A 29 0.47 -8.31 -1.77
CA SER A 29 0.11 -6.97 -1.33
C SER A 29 0.16 -6.86 0.20
N THR A 30 1.00 -5.96 0.70
CA THR A 30 1.05 -5.61 2.13
C THR A 30 -0.19 -4.81 2.58
N CYS A 31 -0.34 -4.64 3.89
CA CYS A 31 -1.41 -3.79 4.45
C CYS A 31 -1.41 -2.36 3.87
N LEU A 32 -0.24 -1.80 3.51
CA LEU A 32 -0.13 -0.48 2.89
C LEU A 32 -0.73 -0.44 1.48
N HIS A 33 -0.49 -1.46 0.65
CA HIS A 33 -1.13 -1.57 -0.67
C HIS A 33 -2.65 -1.63 -0.55
N LEU A 34 -3.15 -2.41 0.41
CA LEU A 34 -4.58 -2.53 0.66
C LEU A 34 -5.19 -1.20 1.12
N ALA A 35 -4.49 -0.47 2.01
CA ALA A 35 -4.95 0.83 2.52
C ALA A 35 -4.90 1.92 1.44
N ALA A 36 -3.87 1.93 0.59
CA ALA A 36 -3.78 2.77 -0.60
C ALA A 36 -4.93 2.51 -1.57
N ARG A 37 -5.18 1.24 -1.92
CA ARG A 37 -6.30 0.84 -2.81
C ARG A 37 -7.67 1.16 -2.21
N ALA A 38 -7.79 1.10 -0.89
CA ALA A 38 -9.04 1.43 -0.20
C ALA A 38 -9.26 2.94 -0.02
N CYS A 39 -8.31 3.79 -0.43
CA CYS A 39 -8.31 5.24 -0.20
C CYS A 39 -8.59 5.57 1.28
N ALA A 40 -7.90 4.87 2.19
CA ALA A 40 -8.13 4.95 3.63
C ALA A 40 -6.94 5.63 4.36
N PRO A 41 -6.87 6.98 4.39
CA PRO A 41 -5.73 7.70 4.96
C PRO A 41 -5.50 7.39 6.45
N ASN A 42 -6.58 7.25 7.23
CA ASN A 42 -6.49 6.91 8.65
C ASN A 42 -5.84 5.53 8.89
N MET A 43 -6.03 4.58 7.96
CA MET A 43 -5.36 3.28 8.06
C MET A 43 -3.89 3.38 7.70
N VAL A 44 -3.55 4.16 6.68
CA VAL A 44 -2.16 4.39 6.29
C VAL A 44 -1.40 5.03 7.46
N ALA A 45 -1.98 6.04 8.11
CA ALA A 45 -1.40 6.63 9.32
C ALA A 45 -1.17 5.59 10.42
N ALA A 46 -2.19 4.79 10.77
CA ALA A 46 -2.08 3.77 11.82
C ALA A 46 -1.09 2.64 11.48
N LEU A 47 -0.92 2.33 10.19
CA LEU A 47 0.09 1.37 9.72
C LEU A 47 1.50 1.95 9.83
N LEU A 48 1.68 3.21 9.42
CA LEU A 48 2.97 3.91 9.46
C LEU A 48 3.45 4.25 10.87
N GLU A 49 2.55 4.27 11.86
CA GLU A 49 2.94 4.31 13.29
C GLU A 49 3.77 3.09 13.72
N LYS A 50 3.72 1.98 12.98
CA LYS A 50 4.53 0.79 13.23
C LYS A 50 5.83 0.88 12.44
N GLU A 51 6.95 0.86 13.15
CA GLU A 51 8.30 0.92 12.55
C GLU A 51 8.54 -0.21 11.54
N GLU A 52 8.03 -1.41 11.83
CA GLU A 52 8.06 -2.57 10.93
C GLU A 52 7.40 -2.28 9.55
N MET A 53 6.28 -1.56 9.52
CA MET A 53 5.67 -1.16 8.25
C MET A 53 6.43 -0.07 7.54
N ARG A 54 7.07 0.81 8.31
CA ARG A 54 7.86 1.89 7.73
C ARG A 54 9.05 1.33 6.94
N GLN A 55 9.61 0.20 7.38
CA GLN A 55 10.63 -0.55 6.63
C GLN A 55 10.09 -1.21 5.35
N GLU A 56 8.79 -1.52 5.30
CA GLU A 56 8.12 -2.19 4.18
C GLU A 56 7.22 -1.24 3.37
N VAL A 57 7.48 0.07 3.49
CA VAL A 57 6.77 1.11 2.72
C VAL A 57 7.01 0.96 1.20
N ASP A 58 8.18 0.45 0.85
CA ASP A 58 8.62 0.13 -0.52
C ASP A 58 8.43 -1.35 -0.88
N ALA A 59 7.68 -2.11 -0.07
CA ALA A 59 7.35 -3.48 -0.44
C ALA A 59 6.66 -3.50 -1.80
N LEU A 60 6.94 -4.55 -2.58
CA LEU A 60 6.38 -4.76 -3.90
C LEU A 60 5.25 -5.79 -3.83
N ASP A 61 4.16 -5.53 -4.53
CA ASP A 61 3.14 -6.53 -4.81
C ASP A 61 3.56 -7.46 -5.97
N ASP A 62 2.72 -8.45 -6.32
CA ASP A 62 2.97 -9.38 -7.43
C ASP A 62 3.13 -8.70 -8.80
N GLU A 63 2.63 -7.46 -8.94
CA GLU A 63 2.79 -6.67 -10.16
C GLU A 63 4.01 -5.72 -10.06
N ASN A 64 4.89 -5.96 -9.09
CA ASN A 64 6.09 -5.17 -8.84
C ASN A 64 5.77 -3.70 -8.51
N ARG A 65 4.60 -3.39 -7.96
CA ARG A 65 4.21 -2.02 -7.61
C ARG A 65 4.36 -1.79 -6.12
N THR A 66 4.72 -0.57 -5.74
CA THR A 66 4.65 -0.11 -4.34
C THR A 66 3.27 0.46 -4.00
N ALA A 67 3.01 0.62 -2.70
CA ALA A 67 1.79 1.28 -2.23
C ALA A 67 1.66 2.70 -2.81
N LEU A 68 2.78 3.44 -2.96
CA LEU A 68 2.78 4.78 -3.55
C LEU A 68 2.45 4.77 -5.05
N MET A 69 2.95 3.78 -5.79
CA MET A 69 2.58 3.59 -7.20
C MET A 69 1.09 3.30 -7.38
N LEU A 70 0.50 2.47 -6.50
CA LEU A 70 -0.94 2.24 -6.54
C LEU A 70 -1.71 3.54 -6.35
N VAL A 71 -1.34 4.37 -5.36
CA VAL A 71 -1.95 5.69 -5.13
C VAL A 71 -1.89 6.55 -6.38
N ALA A 72 -0.74 6.58 -7.07
CA ALA A 72 -0.55 7.35 -8.29
C ALA A 72 -1.35 6.82 -9.49
N MET A 73 -1.63 5.52 -9.56
CA MET A 73 -2.43 4.92 -10.65
C MET A 73 -3.93 5.16 -10.49
N TYR A 74 -4.42 5.30 -9.27
CA TYR A 74 -5.83 5.53 -9.01
C TYR A 74 -6.13 7.04 -8.95
N ASP A 75 -6.80 7.56 -9.98
CA ASP A 75 -7.19 8.97 -10.12
C ASP A 75 -8.04 9.53 -8.95
N MET A 76 -8.63 8.63 -8.15
CA MET A 76 -9.49 8.97 -7.01
C MET A 76 -8.82 8.88 -5.64
N VAL A 77 -7.49 8.70 -5.57
CA VAL A 77 -6.83 8.55 -4.26
C VAL A 77 -6.48 9.89 -3.66
N ASP A 78 -6.77 10.03 -2.37
CA ASP A 78 -6.47 11.21 -1.57
C ASP A 78 -4.96 11.48 -1.56
N THR A 79 -4.56 12.67 -2.01
CA THR A 79 -3.15 13.13 -2.03
C THR A 79 -2.50 13.07 -0.64
N LYS A 80 -3.31 13.08 0.42
CA LYS A 80 -2.88 12.84 1.79
C LYS A 80 -2.15 11.51 1.96
N ILE A 81 -2.61 10.46 1.27
CA ILE A 81 -1.99 9.13 1.35
C ILE A 81 -0.61 9.14 0.71
N ALA A 82 -0.47 9.79 -0.45
CA ALA A 82 0.83 9.96 -1.10
C ALA A 82 1.81 10.73 -0.20
N GLN A 83 1.35 11.82 0.44
CA GLN A 83 2.18 12.57 1.39
C GLN A 83 2.63 11.70 2.57
N MET A 84 1.71 10.95 3.20
CA MET A 84 2.07 10.09 4.33
C MET A 84 3.08 9.00 3.95
N LEU A 85 2.96 8.41 2.75
CA LEU A 85 3.92 7.44 2.24
C LEU A 85 5.28 8.09 1.98
N CYS A 86 5.32 9.28 1.37
CA CYS A 86 6.56 10.04 1.18
C CYS A 86 7.23 10.40 2.51
N ASP A 87 6.46 10.86 3.50
CA ASP A 87 6.95 11.17 4.85
C ASP A 87 7.45 9.92 5.60
N ALA A 88 6.92 8.75 5.23
CA ALA A 88 7.41 7.47 5.72
C ALA A 88 8.73 7.03 5.08
N GLY A 89 9.16 7.68 4.00
CA GLY A 89 10.38 7.33 3.26
C GLY A 89 10.13 6.51 1.99
N ALA A 90 8.89 6.45 1.49
CA ALA A 90 8.58 5.75 0.25
C ALA A 90 9.39 6.30 -0.93
N LYS A 91 10.03 5.41 -1.69
CA LYS A 91 10.74 5.76 -2.91
C LYS A 91 9.72 6.04 -4.01
N VAL A 92 9.74 7.27 -4.50
CA VAL A 92 8.94 7.71 -5.66
C VAL A 92 9.37 7.00 -6.95
N ASN A 93 10.64 6.56 -7.02
CA ASN A 93 11.26 5.95 -8.21
C ASN A 93 11.59 4.47 -7.99
N CYS A 94 10.65 3.70 -7.46
CA CYS A 94 10.78 2.24 -7.49
C CYS A 94 10.68 1.82 -8.96
N ASP A 95 11.68 1.13 -9.49
CA ASP A 95 11.61 0.45 -10.79
C ASP A 95 10.63 -0.73 -10.69
N GLY A 96 9.35 -0.42 -10.51
CA GLY A 96 8.27 -1.38 -10.68
C GLY A 96 8.25 -1.75 -12.14
N ASP A 97 9.11 -2.72 -12.46
CA ASP A 97 9.60 -3.04 -13.79
C ASP A 97 8.53 -2.79 -14.85
N ASN A 98 8.72 -1.70 -15.58
CA ASN A 98 7.95 -1.36 -16.75
C ASN A 98 8.38 -2.23 -17.94
N VAL A 99 8.61 -3.53 -17.71
CA VAL A 99 8.86 -4.52 -18.76
C VAL A 99 7.61 -4.70 -19.64
N SER A 100 6.44 -4.18 -19.24
CA SER A 100 5.23 -4.21 -20.05
C SER A 100 4.95 -2.95 -20.90
N ASN A 101 5.69 -1.84 -20.77
CA ASN A 101 5.54 -0.68 -21.68
C ASN A 101 6.73 -0.49 -22.63
N SER A 102 7.46 -1.56 -22.95
CA SER A 102 8.53 -1.52 -23.96
C SER A 102 8.49 -2.68 -24.95
N MET A 103 7.32 -3.27 -25.23
CA MET A 103 7.19 -4.10 -26.44
C MET A 103 5.77 -4.08 -27.02
N HIS A 104 5.69 -3.69 -28.30
CA HIS A 104 4.55 -3.51 -29.21
C HIS A 104 3.86 -2.14 -29.08
N GLY A 105 3.92 -1.21 -30.03
CA GLY A 105 4.40 -1.19 -31.42
C GLY A 105 3.78 0.03 -32.09
#